data_AF-A0A822ALS5-F1
#
_entry.id   AF-A0A822ALS5-F1
#
_cell.length_a   1.000
_cell.length_b   1.000
_cell.length_c   1.000
_cell.angle_alpha   90.00
_cell.angle_beta   90.00
_cell.angle_gamma   90.00
#
_symmetry.space_group_name_H-M   'P 1'
#
loop_
_entity.id
_entity.type
_entity.pdbx_description
1 polymer ?
#
loop_
_entity_poly.entity_id
_entity_poly.type
_entity_poly.pdbx_seq_one_letter_code
_entity_poly.pdbx_strand_id
1 'polypeptide(L)'
;MAFERISPLTLDGLPKYLSFGYHRLIEHVVYTFVELNLADRLVNAKSDQGMTVQEIIGDDSLNWNADMLYRILRSCVDAGIVEKVNDDKHFALTQSGRMLTSDHPSHARDIFLYALEPLITSAANQLPDIVRNQDTGSGIARVTN
;
A
#
# COMPACT_ATOMS: atom_id res chain seq x y z
N MET A 1 0.40 -16.41 10.94
CA MET A 1 0.79 -15.55 12.08
C MET A 1 0.27 -14.17 11.76
N ALA A 2 -0.84 -13.77 12.37
CA ALA A 2 -1.29 -12.39 12.27
C ALA A 2 -0.36 -11.56 13.16
N PHE A 3 0.34 -10.58 12.60
CA PHE A 3 1.06 -9.62 13.43
C PHE A 3 0.00 -8.86 14.22
N GLU A 4 0.01 -9.01 15.54
CA GLU A 4 -0.75 -8.14 16.43
C GLU A 4 -0.38 -6.68 16.08
N ARG A 5 -1.34 -5.76 16.04
CA ARG A 5 -1.17 -4.35 15.60
C ARG A 5 -0.32 -3.57 16.61
N ILE A 6 0.91 -4.01 16.80
CA ILE A 6 1.88 -3.47 17.75
C ILE A 6 2.81 -2.58 16.94
N SER A 7 2.87 -1.31 17.33
CA SER A 7 3.79 -0.37 16.71
C SER A 7 5.22 -0.91 16.77
N PRO A 8 6.02 -0.81 15.68
CA PRO A 8 7.43 -1.20 15.73
C PRO A 8 8.20 -0.41 16.82
N LEU A 9 7.69 0.75 17.23
CA LEU A 9 8.30 1.57 18.28
C LEU A 9 8.17 0.96 19.69
N THR A 10 7.22 0.05 19.91
CA THR A 10 6.98 -0.60 21.22
C THR A 10 7.60 -1.98 21.32
N LEU A 11 8.30 -2.46 20.28
CA LEU A 11 9.00 -3.74 20.26
C LEU A 11 10.49 -3.58 20.55
N ASP A 12 11.10 -4.67 21.02
CA ASP A 12 12.55 -4.81 21.26
C ASP A 12 13.14 -6.00 20.49
N GLY A 13 14.47 -5.98 20.28
CA GLY A 13 15.23 -7.07 19.66
C GLY A 13 14.88 -7.32 18.19
N LEU A 14 15.06 -8.57 17.72
CA LEU A 14 14.81 -8.98 16.34
C LEU A 14 13.38 -8.65 15.84
N PRO A 15 12.30 -8.87 16.62
CA PRO A 15 10.94 -8.53 16.20
C PRO A 15 10.75 -7.07 15.79
N LYS A 16 11.47 -6.14 16.46
CA LYS A 16 11.45 -4.71 16.10
C LYS A 16 11.93 -4.47 14.67
N TYR A 17 13.09 -5.04 14.31
CA TYR A 17 13.69 -4.84 13.00
C TYR A 17 12.89 -5.52 11.89
N LEU A 18 12.35 -6.71 12.16
CA LEU A 18 11.42 -7.38 11.24
C LEU A 18 10.15 -6.54 11.02
N SER A 19 9.62 -5.93 12.08
CA SER A 19 8.46 -5.04 11.99
C SER A 19 8.76 -3.81 11.12
N PHE A 20 9.91 -3.16 11.26
CA PHE A 20 10.30 -2.05 10.36
C PHE A 20 10.37 -2.49 8.89
N GLY A 21 11.00 -3.62 8.62
CA GLY A 21 11.05 -4.18 7.26
C GLY A 21 9.66 -4.47 6.70
N TYR A 22 8.78 -5.05 7.51
CA TYR A 22 7.40 -5.33 7.12
C TYR A 22 6.59 -4.05 6.84
N HIS A 23 6.67 -3.03 7.69
CA HIS A 23 5.98 -1.76 7.47
C HIS A 23 6.42 -1.10 6.17
N ARG A 24 7.72 -1.15 5.84
CA ARG A 24 8.23 -0.66 4.56
C ARG A 24 7.65 -1.43 3.37
N LEU A 25 7.44 -2.74 3.48
CA LEU A 25 6.78 -3.52 2.43
C LEU A 25 5.29 -3.17 2.29
N ILE A 26 4.60 -2.94 3.42
CA ILE A 26 3.19 -2.52 3.41
C ILE A 26 3.03 -1.16 2.72
N GLU A 27 3.92 -0.19 2.91
CA GLU A 27 3.88 1.08 2.17
C GLU A 27 3.80 0.86 0.66
N HIS A 28 4.62 -0.04 0.10
CA HIS A 28 4.59 -0.37 -1.32
C HIS A 28 3.29 -1.06 -1.74
N VAL A 29 2.75 -1.94 -0.90
CA VAL A 29 1.43 -2.56 -1.14
C VAL A 29 0.34 -1.50 -1.21
N VAL A 30 0.31 -0.55 -0.26
CA VAL A 30 -0.69 0.54 -0.25
C VAL A 30 -0.52 1.44 -1.47
N TYR A 31 0.72 1.78 -1.84
CA TYR A 31 0.99 2.52 -3.06
C TYR A 31 0.46 1.79 -4.30
N THR A 32 0.77 0.50 -4.46
CA THR A 32 0.25 -0.30 -5.57
C THR A 32 -1.28 -0.34 -5.59
N PHE A 33 -1.92 -0.47 -4.42
CA PHE A 33 -3.37 -0.47 -4.32
C PHE A 33 -3.99 0.85 -4.81
N VAL A 34 -3.38 1.97 -4.43
CA VAL A 34 -3.80 3.33 -4.80
C VAL A 34 -3.51 3.64 -6.27
N GLU A 35 -2.32 3.30 -6.76
CA GLU A 35 -1.87 3.53 -8.14
C GLU A 35 -2.74 2.77 -9.14
N LEU A 36 -3.05 1.50 -8.84
CA LEU A 36 -3.92 0.65 -9.67
C LEU A 36 -5.41 0.97 -9.52
N ASN A 37 -5.75 2.00 -8.75
CA ASN A 37 -7.11 2.45 -8.49
C ASN A 37 -8.05 1.34 -7.96
N LEU A 38 -7.53 0.47 -7.09
CA LEU A 38 -8.27 -0.69 -6.60
C LEU A 38 -9.43 -0.30 -5.67
N ALA A 39 -9.32 0.84 -4.98
CA ALA A 39 -10.42 1.36 -4.16
C ALA A 39 -11.68 1.61 -5.00
N ASP A 40 -11.54 2.31 -6.13
CA ASP A 40 -12.68 2.62 -7.00
C ASP A 40 -13.25 1.35 -7.66
N ARG A 41 -12.41 0.36 -7.97
CA ARG A 41 -12.87 -0.94 -8.48
C ARG A 41 -13.66 -1.74 -7.43
N LEU A 42 -13.32 -1.59 -6.15
CA LEU A 42 -13.96 -2.27 -5.03
C LEU A 42 -15.11 -1.49 -4.38
N VAL A 43 -15.32 -0.21 -4.71
CA VAL A 43 -16.27 0.65 -3.98
C VAL A 43 -17.71 0.13 -4.03
N ASN A 44 -18.05 -0.55 -5.13
CA ASN A 44 -19.36 -1.16 -5.39
C ASN A 44 -19.48 -2.59 -4.87
N ALA A 45 -18.40 -3.18 -4.32
CA ALA A 45 -18.48 -4.46 -3.63
C ALA A 45 -19.45 -4.32 -2.46
N LYS A 46 -20.49 -5.16 -2.42
CA LYS A 46 -21.38 -5.19 -1.26
C LYS A 46 -20.61 -5.74 -0.08
N SER A 47 -20.76 -5.13 1.10
CA SER A 47 -20.01 -5.51 2.30
C SER A 47 -20.28 -6.94 2.76
N ASP A 48 -21.41 -7.53 2.38
CA ASP A 48 -21.82 -8.89 2.70
C ASP A 48 -21.46 -9.93 1.63
N GLN A 49 -21.01 -9.52 0.45
CA GLN A 49 -20.66 -10.42 -0.66
C GLN A 49 -19.18 -10.29 -1.08
N GLY A 50 -18.61 -9.09 -1.00
CA GLY A 50 -17.27 -8.80 -1.51
C GLY A 50 -17.16 -9.00 -3.03
N MET A 51 -15.93 -8.99 -3.53
CA MET A 51 -15.58 -9.30 -4.91
C MET A 51 -14.33 -10.18 -4.95
N THR A 52 -14.34 -11.16 -5.85
CA THR A 52 -13.16 -11.94 -6.21
C THR A 52 -12.18 -11.12 -7.06
N VAL A 53 -10.93 -11.58 -7.14
CA VAL A 53 -9.90 -10.97 -8.00
C VAL A 53 -10.37 -10.85 -9.45
N GLN A 54 -11.05 -11.87 -9.96
CA GLN A 54 -11.55 -11.92 -11.33
C GLN A 54 -12.63 -10.87 -11.57
N GLU A 55 -13.53 -10.66 -10.62
CA GLU A 55 -14.56 -9.61 -10.69
C GLU A 55 -13.95 -8.21 -10.61
N ILE A 56 -12.89 -8.02 -9.80
CA ILE A 56 -12.18 -6.73 -9.68
C ILE A 56 -11.46 -6.37 -11.00
N ILE A 57 -10.84 -7.37 -11.63
CA ILE A 57 -10.16 -7.18 -12.92
C ILE A 57 -11.19 -6.92 -14.03
N GLY A 58 -12.31 -7.64 -14.00
CA GLY A 58 -13.35 -7.55 -15.04
C GLY A 58 -12.82 -7.99 -16.40
N ASP A 59 -13.17 -7.24 -17.44
CA ASP A 59 -12.82 -7.57 -18.83
C ASP A 59 -11.32 -7.36 -19.15
N ASP A 60 -10.57 -6.66 -18.28
CA ASP A 60 -9.14 -6.36 -18.47
C ASP A 60 -8.19 -7.56 -18.21
N SER A 61 -8.71 -8.78 -18.13
CA SER A 61 -7.99 -9.98 -17.65
C SER A 61 -6.61 -10.25 -18.27
N LEU A 62 -6.37 -9.84 -19.51
CA LEU A 62 -5.08 -10.01 -20.19
C LEU A 62 -3.96 -9.09 -19.68
N ASN A 63 -4.32 -7.96 -19.04
CA ASN A 63 -3.37 -6.95 -18.57
C ASN A 63 -3.02 -7.08 -17.08
N TRP A 64 -3.65 -8.02 -16.38
CA TRP A 64 -3.53 -8.15 -14.94
C TRP A 64 -2.96 -9.50 -14.53
N ASN A 65 -2.00 -9.48 -13.61
CA ASN A 65 -1.54 -10.68 -12.95
C ASN A 65 -2.44 -10.97 -11.73
N ALA A 66 -3.43 -11.85 -11.91
CA ALA A 66 -4.41 -12.18 -10.87
C ALA A 66 -3.78 -12.72 -9.58
N ASP A 67 -2.72 -13.53 -9.69
CA ASP A 67 -2.04 -14.09 -8.52
C ASP A 67 -1.34 -13.00 -7.71
N MET A 68 -0.72 -12.02 -8.38
CA MET A 68 -0.11 -10.88 -7.68
C MET A 68 -1.17 -9.97 -7.09
N LEU A 69 -2.27 -9.70 -7.80
CA LEU A 69 -3.38 -8.91 -7.27
C LEU A 69 -3.96 -9.57 -6.01
N TYR A 70 -4.15 -10.89 -6.00
CA TYR A 70 -4.58 -11.63 -4.80
C TYR A 70 -3.63 -11.40 -3.61
N ARG A 71 -2.32 -11.45 -3.83
CA ARG A 71 -1.30 -11.24 -2.78
C ARG A 71 -1.28 -9.80 -2.27
N ILE A 72 -1.49 -8.82 -3.15
CA ILE A 72 -1.66 -7.41 -2.79
C ILE A 72 -2.89 -7.25 -1.92
N LEU A 73 -4.06 -7.74 -2.36
CA LEU A 73 -5.30 -7.65 -1.59
C LEU A 73 -5.20 -8.34 -0.23
N ARG A 74 -4.57 -9.51 -0.15
CA ARG A 74 -4.31 -10.17 1.13
C ARG A 74 -3.43 -9.30 2.05
N SER A 75 -2.40 -8.65 1.51
CA SER A 75 -1.56 -7.75 2.29
C SER A 75 -2.32 -6.48 2.71
N CYS A 76 -3.25 -6.00 1.89
CA CYS A 76 -4.19 -4.92 2.25
C CYS A 76 -5.17 -5.31 3.36
N VAL A 77 -5.44 -6.61 3.55
CA VAL A 77 -6.19 -7.10 4.71
C VAL A 77 -5.39 -6.92 5.99
N ASP A 78 -4.10 -7.27 5.97
CA ASP A 78 -3.22 -7.04 7.12
C ASP A 78 -3.09 -5.54 7.43
N ALA A 79 -3.09 -4.68 6.41
CA ALA A 79 -3.08 -3.22 6.54
C ALA A 79 -4.44 -2.63 6.98
N GLY A 80 -5.51 -3.42 7.04
CA GLY A 80 -6.85 -2.96 7.40
C GLY A 80 -7.50 -2.03 6.38
N ILE A 81 -7.07 -2.07 5.12
CA ILE A 81 -7.66 -1.31 4.00
C ILE A 81 -8.81 -2.11 3.39
N VAL A 82 -8.58 -3.40 3.21
CA VAL A 82 -9.54 -4.37 2.66
C VAL A 82 -9.89 -5.37 3.76
N GLU A 83 -11.05 -5.99 3.69
CA GLU A 83 -11.42 -7.13 4.52
C GLU A 83 -11.82 -8.32 3.65
N LYS A 84 -11.69 -9.52 4.22
CA LYS A 84 -12.21 -10.75 3.61
C LYS A 84 -13.68 -10.91 3.98
N VAL A 85 -14.50 -11.25 2.99
CA VAL A 85 -15.94 -11.43 3.17
C VAL A 85 -16.31 -12.87 2.89
N ASN A 86 -16.93 -13.56 3.84
CA ASN A 86 -17.38 -14.97 3.75
C ASN A 86 -16.31 -16.06 3.55
N ASP A 87 -15.24 -15.80 2.79
CA ASP A 87 -14.18 -16.75 2.48
C ASP A 87 -12.80 -16.07 2.22
N ASP A 88 -11.82 -16.86 1.79
CA ASP A 88 -10.45 -16.41 1.50
C ASP A 88 -10.25 -15.74 0.13
N LYS A 89 -11.32 -15.55 -0.65
CA LYS A 89 -11.29 -15.13 -2.05
C LYS A 89 -12.07 -13.84 -2.32
N HIS A 90 -13.05 -13.51 -1.49
CA HIS A 90 -13.85 -12.29 -1.66
C HIS A 90 -13.34 -11.17 -0.76
N PHE A 91 -13.23 -9.99 -1.35
CA PHE A 91 -12.66 -8.80 -0.73
C PHE A 91 -13.66 -7.65 -0.75
N ALA A 92 -13.71 -6.86 0.30
CA ALA A 92 -14.47 -5.60 0.36
C ALA A 92 -13.64 -4.49 1.00
N LEU A 93 -13.98 -3.24 0.70
CA LEU A 93 -13.36 -2.09 1.37
C LEU A 93 -13.83 -1.99 2.82
N THR A 94 -12.88 -1.83 3.72
CA THR A 94 -13.14 -1.31 5.07
C THR A 94 -13.48 0.18 5.02
N GLN A 95 -13.85 0.76 6.16
CA GLN A 95 -14.00 2.21 6.29
C GLN A 95 -12.71 2.97 5.92
N SER A 96 -11.54 2.48 6.36
CA SER A 96 -10.24 3.09 6.02
C SER A 96 -9.93 2.98 4.54
N GLY A 97 -10.26 1.85 3.91
CA GLY A 97 -10.08 1.67 2.47
C GLY A 97 -10.94 2.58 1.61
N ARG A 98 -12.15 2.94 2.07
CA ARG A 98 -13.01 3.91 1.38
C ARG A 98 -12.43 5.32 1.34
N MET A 99 -11.53 5.67 2.26
CA MET A 99 -10.85 6.97 2.20
C MET A 99 -9.89 7.10 1.00
N LEU A 100 -9.57 5.97 0.35
CA LEU A 100 -8.64 5.90 -0.78
C LEU A 100 -9.36 5.92 -2.15
N THR A 101 -10.69 6.06 -2.19
CA THR A 101 -11.40 6.27 -3.47
C THR A 101 -11.02 7.63 -4.06
N SER A 102 -11.07 7.75 -5.39
CA SER A 102 -10.68 8.98 -6.10
C SER A 102 -11.57 10.17 -5.77
N ASP A 103 -12.80 9.93 -5.36
CA ASP A 103 -13.81 10.94 -5.06
C ASP A 103 -13.95 11.26 -3.56
N HIS A 104 -13.14 10.64 -2.69
CA HIS A 104 -13.25 10.85 -1.26
C HIS A 104 -12.82 12.27 -0.86
N PRO A 105 -13.62 13.05 -0.09
CA PRO A 105 -13.32 14.45 0.25
C PRO A 105 -12.01 14.69 1.01
N SER A 106 -11.45 13.67 1.64
CA SER A 106 -10.19 13.79 2.37
C SER A 106 -8.95 13.80 1.47
N HIS A 107 -9.09 13.42 0.19
CA HIS A 107 -7.97 13.30 -0.76
C HIS A 107 -6.81 12.44 -0.21
N ALA A 108 -7.11 11.43 0.61
CA ALA A 108 -6.07 10.65 1.29
C ALA A 108 -5.24 9.83 0.28
N ARG A 109 -5.86 9.45 -0.84
CA ARG A 109 -5.21 8.83 -1.99
C ARG A 109 -4.02 9.65 -2.49
N ASP A 110 -4.20 10.96 -2.66
CA ASP A 110 -3.22 11.85 -3.27
C ASP A 110 -1.94 11.96 -2.41
N ILE A 111 -2.10 11.85 -1.08
CA ILE A 111 -0.97 11.83 -0.15
C ILE A 111 -0.08 10.61 -0.41
N PHE A 112 -0.67 9.42 -0.61
CA PHE A 112 0.09 8.20 -0.89
C PHE A 112 0.76 8.25 -2.26
N LEU A 113 0.07 8.75 -3.28
CA LEU A 113 0.65 8.92 -4.62
C LEU A 113 1.87 9.84 -4.57
N TYR A 114 1.75 10.99 -3.91
CA TYR A 114 2.84 11.96 -3.78
C TYR A 114 3.98 11.41 -2.92
N ALA A 115 3.70 10.91 -1.72
CA ALA A 115 4.73 10.54 -0.76
C ALA A 115 5.54 9.30 -1.18
N LEU A 116 4.93 8.40 -1.95
CA LEU A 116 5.54 7.14 -2.37
C LEU A 116 5.92 7.11 -3.85
N GLU A 117 5.83 8.24 -4.53
CA GLU A 117 6.31 8.40 -5.90
C GLU A 117 7.79 7.95 -6.01
N PRO A 118 8.21 7.26 -7.09
CA PRO A 118 9.58 6.81 -7.27
C PRO A 118 10.65 7.92 -7.09
N LEU A 119 10.34 9.15 -7.51
CA LEU A 119 11.24 10.28 -7.35
C LEU A 119 11.46 10.64 -5.88
N ILE A 120 10.40 10.70 -5.09
CA ILE A 120 10.47 11.04 -3.66
C ILE A 120 11.16 9.92 -2.88
N THR A 121 10.81 8.66 -3.17
CA THR A 121 11.37 7.51 -2.46
C THR A 121 12.84 7.26 -2.80
N SER A 122 13.28 7.52 -4.03
CA SER A 122 14.70 7.38 -4.42
C SER A 122 15.61 8.41 -3.75
N ALA A 123 15.11 9.62 -3.48
CA ALA A 123 15.85 10.63 -2.74
C ALA A 123 16.27 10.14 -1.33
N ALA A 124 15.41 9.39 -0.65
CA ALA A 124 15.71 8.85 0.68
C ALA A 124 16.88 7.84 0.66
N ASN A 125 17.09 7.13 -0.44
CA ASN A 125 18.19 6.17 -0.57
C ASN A 125 19.57 6.86 -0.60
N GLN A 126 19.62 8.17 -0.82
CA GLN A 126 20.86 8.94 -0.85
C GLN A 126 21.28 9.46 0.53
N LEU A 127 20.45 9.30 1.57
CA LEU A 127 20.73 9.81 2.92
C LEU A 127 22.09 9.38 3.47
N PRO A 128 22.54 8.11 3.35
CA PRO A 128 23.87 7.73 3.82
C PRO A 128 25.01 8.54 3.18
N ASP A 129 24.91 8.85 1.89
CA ASP A 129 25.95 9.58 1.16
C ASP A 129 25.88 11.08 1.42
N ILE A 130 24.68 11.64 1.61
CA ILE A 130 24.49 13.03 2.07
C ILE A 130 25.19 13.22 3.42
N VAL A 131 24.95 12.31 4.37
CA VAL A 131 25.56 12.37 5.71
C VAL A 131 27.09 12.26 5.64
N ARG A 132 27.62 11.37 4.81
CA ARG A 132 29.08 11.18 4.66
C ARG A 132 29.78 12.39 4.05
N ASN A 133 29.12 13.08 3.12
CA ASN A 133 29.76 14.09 2.27
C ASN A 133 29.47 15.54 2.71
N GLN A 134 28.78 15.76 3.85
CA GLN A 134 28.43 17.09 4.42
C GLN A 134 27.71 18.05 3.47
N ASP A 135 27.14 17.52 2.39
CA ASP A 135 26.55 18.33 1.33
C ASP A 135 25.08 18.65 1.66
N THR A 136 24.65 19.89 1.44
CA THR A 136 23.35 20.41 1.90
C THR A 136 22.25 20.34 0.85
N GLY A 137 22.44 19.59 -0.24
CA GLY A 137 21.43 19.38 -1.28
C GLY A 137 20.30 18.46 -0.85
N SER A 138 19.07 18.71 -1.31
CA SER A 138 17.98 17.75 -1.14
C SER A 138 18.24 16.52 -2.02
N GLY A 139 17.92 15.31 -1.53
CA GLY A 139 18.08 14.08 -2.32
C GLY A 139 17.30 14.12 -3.64
N ILE A 140 16.22 14.91 -3.72
CA ILE A 140 15.43 15.10 -4.95
C ILE A 140 16.26 15.78 -6.04
N ALA A 141 17.00 16.84 -5.71
CA ALA A 141 17.81 17.58 -6.69
C ALA A 141 18.93 16.73 -7.31
N ARG A 142 19.29 15.62 -6.68
CA ARG A 142 20.34 14.70 -7.14
C ARG A 142 19.82 13.52 -7.97
N VAL A 143 18.52 13.22 -7.92
CA VAL A 143 17.90 12.18 -8.76
C VAL A 143 17.51 12.72 -10.14
N THR A 144 17.29 14.03 -10.25
CA THR A 144 16.85 14.70 -11.48
C THR A 144 17.98 15.29 -12.35
N ASN A 145 19.24 15.16 -11.93
CA ASN A 145 20.43 15.64 -12.65
C ASN A 145 21.24 14.45 -13.18
#